data_AF-V8AP98-F1
#
_entry.id   AF-V8AP98-F1
#
_cell.length_a   1.000
_cell.length_b   1.000
_cell.length_c   1.000
_cell.angle_alpha   90.00
_cell.angle_beta   90.00
_cell.angle_gamma   90.00
#
_symmetry.space_group_name_H-M   'P 1'
#
loop_
_entity.id
_entity.type
_entity.pdbx_description
1 polymer ?
#
loop_
_entity_poly.entity_id
_entity_poly.type
_entity_poly.pdbx_seq_one_letter_code
_entity_poly.pdbx_strand_id
1 'polypeptide(L)'
;MINNLTRTGSLLMVRMMFSIALTVLTLFAGNVYPFEPIQLTVLTAFFVGIPSFFLSFESDFSKVEGRFLRTLFERAFPVGFSIAVGAILIVTIGGSLGITHPELAMMTVLFSAWNYVLMQRKIFWPIKRYRLWIFTITQLSFLVALIVGTDFLNLAWPSPIHFTLLIPFLIAAPLAQYLLTRGALFIFKKL
;
A
#
# COMPACT_ATOMS: atom_id res chain seq x y z
N MET A 1 -28.01 15.42 1.84
CA MET A 1 -27.35 14.40 0.98
C MET A 1 -26.17 14.92 0.16
N ILE A 2 -25.98 16.25 0.00
CA ILE A 2 -24.87 16.82 -0.81
C ILE A 2 -23.49 16.65 -0.14
N ASN A 3 -23.37 16.79 1.19
CA ASN A 3 -22.07 16.67 1.89
C ASN A 3 -21.39 15.30 1.74
N ASN A 4 -22.16 14.22 1.60
CA ASN A 4 -21.59 12.89 1.41
C ASN A 4 -21.03 12.74 -0.02
N LEU A 5 -21.65 13.33 -1.04
CA LEU A 5 -21.16 13.31 -2.42
C LEU A 5 -19.82 14.06 -2.55
N THR A 6 -19.69 15.20 -1.87
CA THR A 6 -18.45 15.99 -1.81
C THR A 6 -17.33 15.24 -1.07
N ARG A 7 -17.66 14.50 0.00
CA ARG A 7 -16.70 13.69 0.77
C ARG A 7 -16.26 12.44 0.01
N THR A 8 -17.16 11.79 -0.71
CA THR A 8 -16.85 10.65 -1.60
C THR A 8 -16.00 11.08 -2.79
N GLY A 9 -16.27 12.26 -3.37
CA GLY A 9 -15.41 12.88 -4.39
C GLY A 9 -14.01 13.22 -3.88
N SER A 10 -13.91 13.66 -2.62
CA SER A 10 -12.62 13.93 -1.96
C SER A 10 -11.79 12.65 -1.74
N LEU A 11 -12.44 11.55 -1.34
CA LEU A 11 -11.81 10.23 -1.18
C LEU A 11 -11.41 9.58 -2.53
N LEU A 12 -12.19 9.81 -3.58
CA LEU A 12 -11.83 9.45 -4.95
C LEU A 12 -10.62 10.26 -5.46
N MET A 13 -10.57 11.57 -5.16
CA MET A 13 -9.40 12.40 -5.44
C MET A 13 -8.15 11.94 -4.71
N VAL A 14 -8.27 11.44 -3.47
CA VAL A 14 -7.16 10.82 -2.73
C VAL A 14 -6.61 9.60 -3.45
N ARG A 15 -7.47 8.73 -3.99
CA ARG A 15 -7.05 7.54 -4.73
C ARG A 15 -6.34 7.91 -6.04
N MET A 16 -6.79 8.97 -6.71
CA MET A 16 -6.14 9.50 -7.92
C MET A 16 -4.77 10.13 -7.60
N MET A 17 -4.67 10.92 -6.53
CA MET A 17 -3.40 11.56 -6.14
C MET A 17 -2.35 10.57 -5.61
N PHE A 18 -2.78 9.50 -4.91
CA PHE A 18 -1.88 8.42 -4.50
C PHE A 18 -1.30 7.68 -5.70
N SER A 19 -2.14 7.36 -6.68
CA SER A 19 -1.70 6.73 -7.91
C SER A 19 -0.77 7.64 -8.72
N ILE A 20 -1.07 8.95 -8.81
CA ILE A 20 -0.21 9.93 -9.48
C ILE A 20 1.15 10.05 -8.78
N ALA A 21 1.18 10.15 -7.44
CA ALA A 21 2.42 10.25 -6.68
C ALA A 21 3.29 8.99 -6.82
N LEU A 22 2.67 7.81 -6.79
CA LEU A 22 3.36 6.53 -6.99
C LEU A 22 3.91 6.42 -8.42
N THR A 23 3.13 6.80 -9.43
CA THR A 23 3.57 6.84 -10.83
C THR A 23 4.75 7.78 -11.03
N VAL A 24 4.71 8.99 -10.45
CA VAL A 24 5.81 9.97 -10.55
C VAL A 24 7.07 9.44 -9.88
N LEU A 25 6.96 8.85 -8.68
CA LEU A 25 8.10 8.23 -7.99
C LEU A 25 8.71 7.07 -8.80
N THR A 26 7.87 6.30 -9.49
CA THR A 26 8.31 5.18 -10.34
C THR A 26 8.96 5.67 -11.63
N LEU A 27 8.48 6.78 -12.19
CA LEU A 27 9.02 7.41 -13.40
C LEU A 27 10.47 7.89 -13.19
N PHE A 28 10.80 8.33 -11.98
CA PHE A 28 12.18 8.67 -11.58
C PHE A 28 13.06 7.45 -11.26
N ALA A 29 12.48 6.28 -10.99
CA ALA A 29 13.21 5.07 -10.57
C ALA A 29 13.77 4.21 -11.71
N GLY A 30 13.42 4.49 -12.97
CA GLY A 30 14.01 3.84 -14.15
C GLY A 30 13.50 2.42 -14.42
N ASN A 31 12.61 2.32 -15.42
CA ASN A 31 12.30 1.20 -16.33
C ASN A 31 12.19 -0.27 -15.86
N VAL A 32 12.12 -0.57 -14.57
CA VAL A 32 11.61 -1.87 -14.10
C VAL A 32 10.51 -1.62 -13.10
N TYR A 33 9.28 -1.51 -13.61
CA TYR A 33 8.11 -1.48 -12.73
C TYR A 33 8.03 -2.85 -12.04
N PRO A 34 8.18 -2.94 -10.70
CA PRO A 34 8.27 -4.22 -9.99
C PRO A 34 6.91 -4.92 -9.85
N PHE A 35 5.87 -4.36 -10.47
CA PHE A 35 4.52 -4.88 -10.50
C PHE A 35 4.06 -4.94 -11.95
N GLU A 36 3.06 -5.75 -12.23
CA GLU A 36 2.22 -5.51 -13.39
C GLU A 36 1.09 -4.54 -13.03
N PRO A 37 0.57 -3.72 -13.99
CA PRO A 37 -0.54 -2.81 -13.72
C PRO A 37 -1.75 -3.48 -13.06
N ILE A 38 -2.00 -4.75 -13.41
CA ILE A 38 -3.12 -5.52 -12.87
C ILE A 38 -2.92 -5.89 -11.39
N GLN A 39 -1.69 -6.22 -11.00
CA GLN A 39 -1.32 -6.51 -9.61
C GLN A 39 -1.52 -5.27 -8.73
N LEU A 40 -1.10 -4.09 -9.22
CA LEU A 40 -1.34 -2.82 -8.53
C LEU A 40 -2.84 -2.52 -8.40
N THR A 41 -3.62 -2.81 -9.45
CA THR A 41 -5.07 -2.57 -9.44
C THR A 41 -5.76 -3.40 -8.35
N VAL A 42 -5.47 -4.71 -8.29
CA VAL A 42 -6.02 -5.61 -7.26
C VAL A 42 -5.59 -5.15 -5.86
N LEU A 43 -4.29 -4.86 -5.69
CA LEU A 43 -3.74 -4.46 -4.41
C LEU A 43 -4.38 -3.15 -3.90
N THR A 44 -4.44 -2.11 -4.74
CA THR A 44 -5.07 -0.84 -4.35
C THR A 44 -6.58 -0.95 -4.20
N ALA A 45 -7.26 -1.85 -4.91
CA ALA A 45 -8.69 -2.10 -4.72
C ALA A 45 -8.97 -2.65 -3.31
N PHE A 46 -8.24 -3.69 -2.87
CA PHE A 46 -8.48 -4.33 -1.58
C PHE A 46 -7.91 -3.55 -0.39
N PHE A 47 -6.78 -2.84 -0.54
CA PHE A 47 -6.17 -2.13 0.59
C PHE A 47 -6.57 -0.66 0.72
N VAL A 48 -7.09 -0.04 -0.35
CA VAL A 48 -7.47 1.38 -0.36
C VAL A 48 -8.92 1.54 -0.76
N GLY A 49 -9.30 1.12 -1.97
CA GLY A 49 -10.61 1.40 -2.56
C GLY A 49 -11.79 0.88 -1.75
N ILE A 50 -11.87 -0.44 -1.57
CA ILE A 50 -12.97 -1.11 -0.85
C ILE A 50 -13.01 -0.67 0.62
N PRO A 51 -11.90 -0.68 1.39
CA PRO A 51 -11.92 -0.19 2.76
C PRO A 51 -12.40 1.26 2.86
N SER A 52 -11.92 2.17 2.00
CA SER A 52 -12.34 3.57 2.02
C SER A 52 -13.83 3.75 1.72
N PHE A 53 -14.40 2.95 0.82
CA PHE A 53 -15.84 2.97 0.55
C PHE A 53 -16.64 2.62 1.81
N PHE A 54 -16.31 1.51 2.48
CA PHE A 54 -17.02 1.12 3.68
C PHE A 54 -16.78 2.10 4.84
N LEU A 55 -15.54 2.53 5.05
CA LEU A 55 -15.20 3.50 6.09
C LEU A 55 -15.88 4.87 5.88
N SER A 56 -16.30 5.21 4.65
CA SER A 56 -17.07 6.43 4.38
C SER A 56 -18.47 6.41 5.02
N PHE A 57 -19.01 5.22 5.33
CA PHE A 57 -20.25 5.07 6.10
C PHE A 57 -20.02 5.21 7.61
N GLU A 58 -18.78 5.12 8.10
CA GLU A 58 -18.48 5.46 9.49
C GLU A 58 -18.73 6.96 9.68
N SER A 59 -19.62 7.32 10.60
CA SER A 59 -19.89 8.70 10.94
C SER A 59 -18.68 9.33 11.60
N ASP A 60 -17.86 10.02 10.80
CA ASP A 60 -16.76 10.82 11.30
C ASP A 60 -17.16 12.29 11.38
N PHE A 61 -17.39 12.76 12.61
CA PHE A 61 -17.70 14.14 12.97
C PHE A 61 -16.44 15.02 13.13
N SER A 62 -15.25 14.50 12.80
CA SER A 62 -14.01 15.28 12.81
C SER A 62 -14.10 16.45 11.80
N LYS A 63 -13.72 17.66 12.24
CA LYS A 63 -13.61 18.85 11.38
C LYS A 63 -12.69 18.54 10.19
N VAL A 64 -13.11 18.96 8.99
CA VAL A 64 -12.23 18.98 7.80
C VAL A 64 -11.15 20.03 8.05
N GLU A 65 -9.97 19.61 8.51
CA GLU A 65 -8.85 20.50 8.76
C GLU A 65 -8.32 21.07 7.42
N GLY A 66 -8.13 22.38 7.35
CA GLY A 66 -7.72 23.13 6.14
C GLY A 66 -6.33 22.80 5.56
N ARG A 67 -5.69 21.69 5.97
CA ARG A 67 -4.41 21.19 5.44
C ARG A 67 -4.54 19.77 4.88
N PHE A 68 -5.70 19.43 4.33
CA PHE A 68 -6.04 18.09 3.86
C PHE A 68 -4.99 17.47 2.92
N LEU A 69 -4.58 18.18 1.86
CA LEU A 69 -3.61 17.67 0.88
C LEU A 69 -2.22 17.44 1.48
N ARG A 70 -1.78 18.32 2.38
CA ARG A 70 -0.50 18.21 3.07
C ARG A 70 -0.48 17.01 4.01
N THR A 71 -1.51 16.86 4.85
CA THR A 71 -1.67 15.72 5.74
C THR A 71 -1.76 14.40 4.97
N LEU A 72 -2.39 14.42 3.78
CA LEU A 72 -2.48 13.27 2.91
C LEU A 72 -1.11 12.86 2.36
N PHE A 73 -0.34 13.83 1.83
CA PHE A 73 0.99 13.57 1.30
C PHE A 73 1.97 13.11 2.38
N GLU A 74 1.95 13.75 3.55
CA GLU A 74 2.77 13.38 4.72
C GLU A 74 2.53 11.93 5.16
N ARG A 75 1.32 11.39 4.96
CA ARG A 75 0.96 10.01 5.31
C ARG A 75 1.24 9.02 4.19
N ALA A 76 1.01 9.39 2.93
CA ALA A 76 1.20 8.53 1.78
C ALA A 76 2.68 8.34 1.42
N PHE A 77 3.49 9.40 1.54
CA PHE A 77 4.88 9.41 1.12
C PHE A 77 5.75 8.34 1.80
N PRO A 78 5.74 8.17 3.15
CA PRO A 78 6.55 7.15 3.81
C PRO A 78 6.22 5.72 3.35
N VAL A 79 4.95 5.45 3.06
CA VAL A 79 4.47 4.13 2.65
C VAL A 79 4.86 3.85 1.21
N GLY A 80 4.59 4.79 0.30
CA GLY A 80 4.97 4.67 -1.11
C GLY A 80 6.47 4.51 -1.30
N PHE A 81 7.27 5.28 -0.54
CA PHE A 81 8.73 5.17 -0.58
C PHE A 81 9.23 3.82 -0.04
N SER A 82 8.68 3.34 1.08
CA SER A 82 9.01 2.02 1.64
C SER A 82 8.72 0.89 0.65
N ILE A 83 7.56 0.95 -0.02
CA ILE A 83 7.17 -0.02 -1.04
C ILE A 83 8.12 0.04 -2.23
N ALA A 84 8.40 1.23 -2.76
CA ALA A 84 9.26 1.39 -3.93
C ALA A 84 10.68 0.85 -3.67
N VAL A 85 11.31 1.27 -2.57
CA VAL A 85 12.67 0.81 -2.22
C VAL A 85 12.69 -0.70 -1.96
N GLY A 86 11.74 -1.20 -1.17
CA GLY A 86 11.69 -2.63 -0.87
C GLY A 86 11.41 -3.49 -2.11
N ALA A 87 10.53 -3.06 -3.01
CA ALA A 87 10.23 -3.78 -4.24
C ALA A 87 11.44 -3.83 -5.19
N ILE A 88 12.17 -2.73 -5.35
CA ILE A 88 13.40 -2.68 -6.14
C ILE A 88 14.45 -3.63 -5.54
N LEU A 89 14.63 -3.61 -4.22
CA LEU A 89 15.59 -4.49 -3.55
C LEU A 89 15.20 -5.97 -3.69
N ILE A 90 13.92 -6.32 -3.53
CA ILE A 90 13.43 -7.69 -3.70
C ILE A 90 13.69 -8.18 -5.13
N VAL A 91 13.35 -7.39 -6.15
CA VAL A 91 13.55 -7.76 -7.57
C VAL A 91 15.04 -7.86 -7.91
N THR A 92 15.87 -6.93 -7.42
CA THR A 92 17.30 -6.92 -7.74
C THR A 92 18.03 -8.08 -7.06
N ILE A 93 17.81 -8.28 -5.76
CA ILE A 93 18.45 -9.36 -5.00
C ILE A 93 17.93 -10.71 -5.48
N GLY A 94 16.61 -10.87 -5.59
CA GLY A 94 16.01 -12.13 -6.01
C GLY A 94 16.31 -12.47 -7.49
N GLY A 95 16.38 -11.46 -8.36
CA GLY A 95 16.83 -11.63 -9.74
C GLY A 95 18.29 -12.11 -9.82
N SER A 96 19.18 -11.58 -8.96
CA SER A 96 20.57 -12.05 -8.89
C SER A 96 20.71 -13.50 -8.40
N LEU A 97 19.71 -14.01 -7.67
CA LEU A 97 19.63 -15.38 -7.19
C LEU A 97 18.92 -16.33 -8.18
N GLY A 98 18.51 -15.84 -9.35
CA GLY A 98 17.84 -16.63 -10.38
C GLY A 98 16.37 -16.97 -10.07
N ILE A 99 15.73 -16.24 -9.16
CA ILE A 99 14.31 -16.43 -8.85
C ILE A 99 13.48 -15.99 -10.07
N THR A 100 12.44 -16.78 -10.38
CA THR A 100 11.57 -16.52 -11.53
C THR A 100 10.80 -15.20 -11.38
N HIS A 101 10.52 -14.52 -12.50
CA HIS A 101 9.76 -13.27 -12.49
C HIS A 101 8.40 -13.36 -11.78
N PRO A 102 7.57 -14.40 -11.99
CA PRO A 102 6.27 -14.53 -11.30
C PRO A 102 6.39 -14.73 -9.78
N GLU A 103 7.45 -15.37 -9.29
CA GLU A 103 7.71 -15.52 -7.86
C GLU A 103 8.17 -14.20 -7.23
N LEU A 104 9.04 -13.45 -7.92
CA LEU A 104 9.45 -12.11 -7.48
C LEU A 104 8.25 -11.16 -7.41
N ALA A 105 7.36 -11.21 -8.40
CA ALA A 105 6.13 -10.42 -8.41
C ALA A 105 5.22 -10.79 -7.22
N MET A 106 5.07 -12.08 -6.90
CA MET A 106 4.32 -12.50 -5.70
C MET A 106 4.95 -11.95 -4.42
N MET A 107 6.29 -12.01 -4.30
CA MET A 107 7.01 -11.48 -3.13
C MET A 107 6.84 -9.96 -2.98
N THR A 108 6.93 -9.19 -4.07
CA THR A 108 6.72 -7.72 -4.03
C THR A 108 5.28 -7.36 -3.70
N VAL A 109 4.30 -8.12 -4.21
CA VAL A 109 2.87 -7.96 -3.90
C VAL A 109 2.59 -8.21 -2.41
N LEU A 110 3.14 -9.29 -1.85
CA LEU A 110 3.00 -9.60 -0.42
C LEU A 110 3.70 -8.56 0.46
N PHE A 111 4.90 -8.12 0.09
CA PHE A 111 5.62 -7.04 0.78
C PHE A 111 4.81 -5.73 0.79
N SER A 112 4.19 -5.41 -0.35
CA SER A 112 3.37 -4.21 -0.49
C SER A 112 2.10 -4.30 0.35
N ALA A 113 1.40 -5.44 0.29
CA ALA A 113 0.25 -5.72 1.13
C ALA A 113 0.58 -5.53 2.62
N TRP A 114 1.72 -6.04 3.08
CA TRP A 114 2.20 -5.82 4.45
C TRP A 114 2.39 -4.34 4.80
N ASN A 115 3.03 -3.57 3.91
CA ASN A 115 3.19 -2.13 4.09
C ASN A 115 1.85 -1.39 4.20
N TYR A 116 0.83 -1.80 3.44
CA TYR A 116 -0.52 -1.25 3.55
C TYR A 116 -1.22 -1.62 4.86
N VAL A 117 -1.05 -2.85 5.38
CA VAL A 117 -1.57 -3.23 6.70
C VAL A 117 -0.98 -2.33 7.78
N LEU A 118 0.32 -2.08 7.75
CA LEU A 118 1.01 -1.19 8.71
C LEU A 118 0.46 0.24 8.62
N MET A 119 0.26 0.75 7.40
CA MET A 119 -0.35 2.05 7.15
C MET A 119 -1.77 2.14 7.72
N GLN A 120 -2.63 1.15 7.44
CA GLN A 120 -4.00 1.09 7.95
C GLN A 120 -4.03 1.12 9.48
N ARG A 121 -3.20 0.31 10.13
CA ARG A 121 -3.09 0.28 11.60
C ARG A 121 -2.67 1.64 12.16
N LYS A 122 -1.74 2.32 11.50
CA LYS A 122 -1.23 3.63 11.94
C LYS A 122 -2.25 4.76 11.77
N ILE A 123 -2.96 4.79 10.63
CA ILE A 123 -3.91 5.87 10.31
C ILE A 123 -5.19 5.75 11.13
N PHE A 124 -5.66 4.52 11.33
CA PHE A 124 -6.97 4.26 11.93
C PHE A 124 -6.92 3.90 13.42
N TRP A 125 -5.78 4.12 14.08
CA TRP A 125 -5.63 3.92 15.51
C TRP A 125 -6.49 4.92 16.32
N PRO A 126 -7.20 4.49 17.38
CA PRO A 126 -7.40 3.11 17.83
C PRO A 126 -8.41 2.35 16.95
N ILE A 127 -8.14 1.07 16.70
CA ILE A 127 -8.96 0.22 15.81
C ILE A 127 -10.26 -0.15 16.52
N LYS A 128 -11.38 0.43 16.07
CA LYS A 128 -12.73 0.01 16.48
C LYS A 128 -13.11 -1.32 15.81
N ARG A 129 -14.10 -2.01 16.40
CA ARG A 129 -14.65 -3.27 15.85
C ARG A 129 -15.02 -3.16 14.37
N TYR A 130 -15.71 -2.09 13.97
CA TYR A 130 -16.11 -1.86 12.57
C TYR A 130 -14.93 -1.84 11.60
N ARG A 131 -13.85 -1.11 11.96
CA ARG A 131 -12.64 -1.00 11.15
C ARG A 131 -11.90 -2.33 11.04
N LEU A 132 -11.83 -3.06 12.16
CA LEU A 132 -11.25 -4.39 12.19
C LEU A 132 -11.97 -5.35 11.24
N TRP A 133 -13.31 -5.36 11.25
CA TRP A 133 -14.11 -6.17 10.33
C TRP A 133 -13.80 -5.87 8.87
N ILE A 134 -13.79 -4.59 8.48
CA ILE A 134 -13.49 -4.18 7.10
C ILE A 134 -12.08 -4.62 6.68
N PHE A 135 -11.07 -4.34 7.51
CA PHE A 135 -9.68 -4.68 7.18
C PHE A 135 -9.49 -6.19 7.08
N THR A 136 -10.04 -6.97 8.01
CA THR A 136 -9.94 -8.43 7.96
C THR A 136 -10.64 -8.99 6.72
N ILE A 137 -11.86 -8.56 6.40
CA ILE A 137 -12.59 -9.05 5.22
C ILE A 137 -11.82 -8.71 3.94
N THR A 138 -11.38 -7.47 3.77
CA THR A 138 -10.67 -7.05 2.56
C THR A 138 -9.31 -7.73 2.40
N GLN A 139 -8.58 -7.98 3.50
CA GLN A 139 -7.31 -8.72 3.49
C GLN A 139 -7.53 -10.20 3.16
N LEU A 140 -8.57 -10.84 3.71
CA LEU A 140 -8.92 -12.22 3.37
C LEU A 140 -9.35 -12.34 1.90
N SER A 141 -10.19 -11.43 1.40
CA SER A 141 -10.57 -11.41 -0.01
C SER A 141 -9.38 -11.19 -0.94
N PHE A 142 -8.41 -10.36 -0.54
CA PHE A 142 -7.16 -10.20 -1.27
C PHE A 142 -6.36 -11.51 -1.34
N LEU A 143 -6.21 -12.24 -0.22
CA LEU A 143 -5.52 -13.54 -0.22
C LEU A 143 -6.24 -14.56 -1.12
N VAL A 144 -7.57 -14.61 -1.08
CA VAL A 144 -8.36 -15.45 -1.99
C VAL A 144 -8.11 -15.05 -3.45
N ALA A 145 -8.07 -13.75 -3.76
CA ALA A 145 -7.78 -13.26 -5.10
C ALA A 145 -6.37 -13.65 -5.57
N LEU A 146 -5.37 -13.67 -4.69
CA LEU A 146 -4.03 -14.15 -5.03
C LEU A 146 -3.97 -15.66 -5.28
N ILE A 147 -4.74 -16.45 -4.54
CA ILE A 147 -4.80 -17.91 -4.72
C ILE A 147 -5.52 -18.30 -6.01
N VAL A 148 -6.67 -17.66 -6.28
CA VAL A 148 -7.52 -17.99 -7.43
C VAL A 148 -7.04 -17.30 -8.72
N GLY A 149 -6.44 -16.11 -8.60
CA GLY A 149 -6.03 -15.28 -9.71
C GLY A 149 -4.56 -15.42 -10.10
N THR A 150 -3.84 -16.47 -9.67
CA THR A 150 -2.40 -16.63 -9.96
C THR A 150 -2.08 -16.47 -11.43
N ASP A 151 -2.80 -17.17 -12.30
CA ASP A 151 -2.53 -17.18 -13.74
C ASP A 151 -2.91 -15.85 -14.39
N PHE A 152 -4.03 -15.26 -13.95
CA PHE A 152 -4.52 -13.97 -14.44
C PHE A 152 -3.63 -12.79 -14.00
N LEU A 153 -3.00 -12.90 -12.83
CA LEU A 153 -2.11 -11.87 -12.27
C LEU A 153 -0.63 -12.11 -12.60
N ASN A 154 -0.31 -13.18 -13.36
CA ASN A 154 1.05 -13.60 -13.65
C ASN A 154 1.91 -13.77 -12.38
N LEU A 155 1.35 -14.46 -11.38
CA LEU A 155 1.97 -14.70 -10.07
C LEU A 155 2.25 -16.19 -9.89
N ALA A 156 3.37 -16.51 -9.25
CA ALA A 156 3.67 -17.85 -8.79
C ALA A 156 3.95 -17.85 -7.29
N TRP A 157 3.52 -18.90 -6.60
CA TRP A 157 3.85 -19.08 -5.19
C TRP A 157 5.35 -19.35 -5.05
N PRO A 158 6.10 -18.52 -4.30
CA PRO A 158 7.52 -18.72 -4.13
C PRO A 158 7.81 -20.03 -3.40
N SER A 159 8.92 -20.67 -3.77
CA SER A 159 9.41 -21.83 -3.02
C SER A 159 9.63 -21.46 -1.54
N PRO A 160 9.59 -22.42 -0.59
CA PRO A 160 9.83 -22.13 0.83
C PRO A 160 11.14 -21.39 1.08
N ILE A 161 12.18 -21.71 0.31
CA ILE A 161 13.50 -21.06 0.38
C ILE A 161 13.39 -19.59 -0.06
N HIS A 162 12.77 -19.32 -1.21
CA HIS A 162 12.57 -17.96 -1.70
C HIS A 162 11.68 -17.14 -0.76
N PHE A 163 10.68 -17.78 -0.13
CA PHE A 163 9.85 -17.15 0.89
C PHE A 163 10.64 -16.70 2.12
N THR A 164 11.69 -17.43 2.54
CA THR A 164 12.54 -16.97 3.66
C THR A 164 13.26 -15.65 3.37
N LEU A 165 13.56 -15.35 2.11
CA LEU A 165 14.20 -14.08 1.71
C LEU A 165 13.28 -12.88 1.91
N LEU A 166 11.95 -13.09 1.95
CA LEU A 166 10.98 -12.03 2.19
C LEU A 166 10.92 -11.61 3.68
N ILE A 167 11.20 -12.53 4.61
CA ILE A 167 11.12 -12.31 6.05
C ILE A 167 11.89 -11.06 6.54
N PRO A 168 13.18 -10.86 6.19
CA PRO A 168 13.90 -9.67 6.64
C PRO A 168 13.25 -8.36 6.16
N PHE A 169 12.69 -8.33 4.94
CA PHE A 169 11.96 -7.16 4.45
C PHE A 169 10.70 -6.89 5.26
N LEU A 170 9.93 -7.93 5.60
CA LEU A 170 8.71 -7.79 6.42
C LEU A 170 9.03 -7.26 7.83
N ILE A 171 10.13 -7.71 8.43
CA ILE A 171 10.60 -7.27 9.75
C ILE A 171 11.15 -5.84 9.70
N ALA A 172 11.86 -5.47 8.62
CA ALA A 172 12.41 -4.14 8.46
C ALA A 172 11.35 -3.07 8.13
N ALA A 173 10.24 -3.45 7.48
CA ALA A 173 9.21 -2.52 7.01
C ALA A 173 8.61 -1.61 8.11
N PRO A 174 8.23 -2.09 9.31
CA PRO A 174 7.77 -1.23 10.39
C PRO A 174 8.80 -0.17 10.80
N LEU A 175 10.07 -0.55 10.91
CA LEU A 175 11.15 0.37 11.25
C LEU A 175 11.38 1.40 10.14
N ALA A 176 11.42 0.96 8.88
CA ALA A 176 11.54 1.83 7.73
C ALA A 176 10.40 2.86 7.68
N GLN A 177 9.14 2.43 7.81
CA GLN A 177 7.99 3.34 7.84
C GLN A 177 8.04 4.31 9.03
N TYR A 178 8.49 3.86 10.20
CA TYR A 178 8.65 4.72 11.37
C TYR A 178 9.67 5.84 11.12
N LEU A 179 10.87 5.49 10.62
CA LEU A 179 11.94 6.43 10.29
C LEU A 179 11.51 7.41 9.19
N LEU A 180 10.90 6.91 8.11
CA LEU A 180 10.42 7.72 7.00
C LEU A 180 9.32 8.70 7.43
N THR A 181 8.42 8.28 8.34
CA THR A 181 7.40 9.21 8.86
C THR A 181 8.02 10.29 9.74
N ARG A 182 8.96 9.93 10.61
CA ARG A 182 9.70 10.91 11.43
C ARG A 182 10.43 11.93 10.55
N GLY A 183 11.10 11.46 9.50
CA GLY A 183 11.80 12.32 8.52
C GLY A 183 10.83 13.22 7.75
N ALA A 184 9.73 12.67 7.23
CA ALA A 184 8.71 13.45 6.53
C ALA A 184 8.15 14.56 7.44
N LEU A 185 7.76 14.24 8.68
CA LEU A 185 7.25 15.24 9.63
C LEU A 185 8.26 16.36 9.92
N PHE A 186 9.57 16.06 9.95
CA PHE A 186 10.62 17.05 10.14
C PHE A 186 10.76 17.99 8.93
N ILE A 187 10.77 17.43 7.72
CA ILE A 187 10.88 18.19 6.47
C ILE A 187 9.65 19.07 6.28
N PHE A 188 8.45 18.50 6.41
CA PHE A 188 7.23 19.25 6.20
C PHE A 188 7.02 20.31 7.27
N LYS A 189 7.36 20.10 8.55
CA LYS A 189 7.27 21.18 9.56
C LYS A 189 8.10 22.43 9.22
N LYS A 190 9.13 22.30 8.39
CA LYS A 190 9.99 23.41 7.95
C LYS A 190 9.49 24.15 6.70
N LEU A 191 8.49 23.60 6.01
CA LEU A 191 7.77 24.16 4.86
C LEU A 191 6.40 24.72 5.27
#